data_AF-A0A945AF11-F1
#
_entry.id   AF-A0A945AF11-F1
#
_cell.length_a   1.000
_cell.length_b   1.000
_cell.length_c   1.000
_cell.angle_alpha   90.00
_cell.angle_beta   90.00
_cell.angle_gamma   90.00
#
_symmetry.space_group_name_H-M   'P 1'
#
loop_
_entity.id
_entity.type
_entity.pdbx_description
1 polymer ?
#
loop_
_entity_poly.entity_id
_entity_poly.type
_entity_poly.pdbx_seq_one_letter_code
_entity_poly.pdbx_strand_id
1 'polypeptide(L)'
;PDRLSGASPFEQMMQCENAMIILYRIPEDDTAPYVNLYLPQSVRWVEKNGWIVGDMNDFYLGLRPIGAYRWESIKEDNHVDGWLLRIEDVNAGLVVEAVEANSVASFDAFCEAITQCDLDLHDWQDQGVVRYDAWNGRRLEMAYDGDHLVDGEGIDYDAWPLYGGPGIEAPLGKGVVRFEQGDDTVVLDFEVDENKEMIPMRVIG
;
A
#
# COMPACT_ATOMS: atom_id res chain seq x y z
N PRO A 1 0.42 26.83 -0.11
CA PRO A 1 -0.27 26.20 1.04
C PRO A 1 0.24 24.77 1.18
N ASP A 2 0.88 24.44 2.31
CA ASP A 2 1.26 23.06 2.63
C ASP A 2 -0.01 22.20 2.62
N ARG A 3 -0.08 21.22 1.71
CA ARG A 3 -1.21 20.29 1.67
C ARG A 3 -0.94 19.18 2.67
N LEU A 4 -1.66 19.22 3.78
CA LEU A 4 -1.74 18.12 4.74
C LEU A 4 -2.49 16.91 4.15
N SER A 5 -3.44 17.16 3.24
CA SER A 5 -4.21 16.14 2.53
C SER A 5 -4.23 16.44 1.04
N GLY A 6 -4.00 15.41 0.22
CA GLY A 6 -4.12 15.48 -1.23
C GLY A 6 -3.90 14.12 -1.86
N ALA A 7 -4.56 13.86 -2.98
CA ALA A 7 -4.25 12.72 -3.84
C ALA A 7 -3.14 13.14 -4.82
N SER A 8 -2.17 12.26 -5.02
CA SER A 8 -1.12 12.44 -6.04
C SER A 8 -1.53 11.71 -7.32
N PRO A 9 -1.46 12.34 -8.51
CA PRO A 9 -1.64 11.64 -9.77
C PRO A 9 -0.43 10.77 -10.15
N PHE A 10 0.67 10.86 -9.39
CA PHE A 10 1.92 10.14 -9.63
C PHE A 10 2.06 8.89 -8.75
N GLU A 11 1.00 8.50 -8.04
CA GLU A 11 1.01 7.32 -7.19
C GLU A 11 0.75 6.06 -8.02
N GLN A 12 1.57 5.05 -7.83
CA GLN A 12 1.28 3.68 -8.23
C GLN A 12 1.48 2.77 -7.03
N MET A 13 0.66 1.72 -6.94
CA MET A 13 0.76 0.76 -5.85
C MET A 13 0.55 -0.67 -6.33
N MET A 14 1.18 -1.59 -5.61
CA MET A 14 0.94 -3.03 -5.71
C MET A 14 0.79 -3.57 -4.29
N GLN A 15 -0.21 -4.41 -4.06
CA GLN A 15 -0.42 -5.10 -2.80
C GLN A 15 -0.48 -6.60 -3.03
N CYS A 16 0.16 -7.37 -2.15
CA CYS A 16 0.00 -8.81 -2.04
C CYS A 16 -0.14 -9.18 -0.56
N GLU A 17 -1.31 -9.68 -0.17
CA GLU A 17 -1.65 -10.04 1.22
C GLU A 17 -1.38 -8.88 2.20
N ASN A 18 -0.46 -9.08 3.14
CA ASN A 18 -0.03 -8.12 4.17
C ASN A 18 0.97 -7.06 3.68
N ALA A 19 1.55 -7.25 2.49
CA ALA A 19 2.62 -6.40 1.98
C ALA A 19 2.13 -5.49 0.85
N MET A 20 2.61 -4.25 0.84
CA MET A 20 2.33 -3.28 -0.22
C MET A 20 3.57 -2.47 -0.58
N ILE A 21 3.75 -2.21 -1.87
CA ILE A 21 4.73 -1.24 -2.40
C ILE A 21 3.93 -0.07 -2.97
N ILE A 22 4.32 1.15 -2.60
CA ILE A 22 3.79 2.40 -3.14
C ILE A 22 4.97 3.19 -3.70
N LEU A 23 4.86 3.64 -4.95
CA LEU A 23 5.91 4.36 -5.66
C LEU A 23 5.37 5.66 -6.24
N TYR A 24 6.23 6.68 -6.27
CA TYR A 24 5.94 7.98 -6.85
C TYR A 24 7.06 8.38 -7.81
N ARG A 25 6.70 8.94 -8.97
CA ARG A 25 7.59 9.72 -9.83
C ARG A 25 7.03 11.11 -10.01
N ILE A 26 7.42 12.01 -9.12
CA ILE A 26 6.92 13.39 -9.05
C ILE A 26 7.79 14.30 -9.93
N PRO A 27 7.22 15.12 -10.81
CA PRO A 27 7.99 16.13 -11.55
C PRO A 27 8.70 17.11 -10.60
N GLU A 28 9.95 17.49 -10.93
CA GLU A 28 10.71 18.46 -10.12
C GLU A 28 10.04 19.84 -10.04
N ASP A 29 9.21 20.19 -11.03
CA ASP A 29 8.46 21.44 -11.11
C ASP A 29 7.07 21.36 -10.47
N ASP A 30 6.73 20.22 -9.85
CA ASP A 30 5.48 20.11 -9.08
C ASP A 30 5.49 21.10 -7.91
N THR A 31 4.30 21.62 -7.57
CA THR A 31 4.13 22.55 -6.46
C THR A 31 4.33 21.91 -5.08
N ALA A 32 4.29 20.59 -5.00
CA ALA A 32 4.49 19.79 -3.80
C ALA A 32 5.28 18.50 -4.13
N PRO A 33 6.60 18.58 -4.41
CA PRO A 33 7.44 17.46 -4.80
C PRO A 33 7.87 16.63 -3.58
N TYR A 34 6.90 16.17 -2.80
CA TYR A 34 7.08 15.38 -1.58
C TYR A 34 5.88 14.48 -1.31
N VAL A 35 6.09 13.43 -0.53
CA VAL A 35 5.04 12.53 -0.05
C VAL A 35 4.88 12.71 1.45
N ASN A 36 3.64 12.80 1.91
CA ASN A 36 3.29 12.93 3.32
C ASN A 36 2.58 11.66 3.80
N LEU A 37 3.03 11.11 4.93
CA LEU A 37 2.37 10.02 5.63
C LEU A 37 1.99 10.47 7.04
N TYR A 38 0.70 10.36 7.38
CA TYR A 38 0.23 10.63 8.74
C TYR A 38 0.44 9.41 9.63
N LEU A 39 1.01 9.63 10.81
CA LEU A 39 1.26 8.61 11.82
C LEU A 39 0.65 9.04 13.17
N PRO A 40 -0.38 8.34 13.69
CA PRO A 40 -1.05 8.72 14.93
C PRO A 40 -0.13 8.84 16.14
N GLN A 41 -0.37 9.83 17.00
CA GLN A 41 0.42 10.00 18.24
C GLN A 41 0.15 8.91 19.29
N SER A 42 -1.03 8.29 19.24
CA SER A 42 -1.45 7.22 20.16
C SER A 42 -0.68 5.92 19.96
N VAL A 43 0.06 5.80 18.85
CA VAL A 43 0.82 4.61 18.48
C VAL A 43 2.26 4.76 18.94
N ARG A 44 2.81 3.69 19.51
CA ARG A 44 4.23 3.61 19.81
C ARG A 44 4.99 3.32 18.51
N TRP A 45 5.76 4.31 18.04
CA TRP A 45 6.63 4.17 16.86
C TRP A 45 8.07 3.87 17.27
N VAL A 46 8.70 2.93 16.56
CA VAL A 46 10.12 2.57 16.71
C VAL A 46 10.79 2.62 15.35
N GLU A 47 11.86 3.40 15.22
CA GLU A 47 12.67 3.44 14.02
C GLU A 47 13.90 2.52 14.17
N LYS A 48 14.11 1.61 13.22
CA LYS A 48 15.22 0.64 13.26
C LYS A 48 15.63 0.18 11.87
N ASN A 49 16.92 0.31 11.56
CA ASN A 49 17.52 -0.09 10.28
C ASN A 49 16.79 0.46 9.03
N GLY A 50 16.13 1.61 9.14
CA GLY A 50 15.31 2.26 8.10
C GLY A 50 13.83 1.85 8.07
N TRP A 51 13.42 0.91 8.94
CA TRP A 51 12.00 0.61 9.18
C TRP A 51 11.45 1.50 10.29
N ILE A 52 10.22 1.96 10.13
CA ILE A 52 9.41 2.62 11.15
C ILE A 52 8.30 1.64 11.51
N VAL A 53 8.27 1.19 12.76
CA VAL A 53 7.41 0.10 13.22
C VAL A 53 6.43 0.61 14.27
N GLY A 54 5.14 0.30 14.10
CA GLY A 54 4.06 0.77 14.96
C GLY A 54 3.29 -0.40 15.60
N ASP A 55 3.00 -0.27 16.90
CA ASP A 55 2.13 -1.20 17.64
C ASP A 55 0.67 -0.71 17.59
N MET A 56 -0.18 -1.42 16.83
CA MET A 56 -1.61 -1.11 16.70
C MET A 56 -2.49 -1.98 17.62
N ASN A 57 -1.88 -2.62 18.62
CA ASN A 57 -2.47 -3.61 19.53
C ASN A 57 -2.82 -4.96 18.86
N ASP A 58 -3.76 -4.97 17.91
CA ASP A 58 -4.25 -6.20 17.27
C ASP A 58 -3.36 -6.65 16.10
N PHE A 59 -2.58 -5.72 15.56
CA PHE A 59 -1.60 -5.95 14.52
C PHE A 59 -0.41 -5.00 14.69
N TYR A 60 0.68 -5.30 14.02
CA TYR A 60 1.85 -4.45 13.94
C TYR A 60 2.01 -3.94 12.51
N LEU A 61 2.48 -2.70 12.40
CA LEU A 61 2.73 -2.05 11.12
C LEU A 61 4.23 -1.88 10.93
N GLY A 62 4.79 -2.33 9.82
CA GLY A 62 6.13 -2.00 9.35
C GLY A 62 6.04 -1.03 8.18
N LEU A 63 6.77 0.08 8.26
CA LEU A 63 6.84 1.08 7.20
C LEU A 63 8.30 1.26 6.79
N ARG A 64 8.58 1.20 5.50
CA ARG A 64 9.92 1.41 4.94
C ARG A 64 9.87 2.49 3.88
N PRO A 65 10.15 3.75 4.26
CA PRO A 65 10.24 4.85 3.30
C PRO A 65 11.36 4.62 2.29
N ILE A 66 11.10 4.98 1.04
CA ILE A 66 12.07 5.05 -0.06
C ILE A 66 12.30 6.54 -0.36
N GLY A 67 13.52 7.01 -0.16
CA GLY A 67 13.88 8.43 -0.22
C GLY A 67 14.18 9.03 1.15
N ALA A 68 14.80 10.22 1.15
CA ALA A 68 15.10 10.94 2.38
C ALA A 68 13.80 11.46 3.02
N TYR A 69 13.66 11.31 4.33
CA TYR A 69 12.48 11.77 5.04
C TYR A 69 12.80 12.51 6.34
N ARG A 70 11.81 13.25 6.84
CA ARG A 70 11.84 13.86 8.17
C ARG A 70 10.50 13.73 8.87
N TRP A 71 10.57 13.70 10.21
CA TRP A 71 9.41 13.73 11.08
C TRP A 71 9.04 15.17 11.42
N GLU A 72 7.77 15.50 11.27
CA GLU A 72 7.19 16.77 11.70
C GLU A 72 6.04 16.48 12.67
N SER A 73 6.00 17.16 13.81
CA SER A 73 4.82 17.08 14.68
C SER A 73 3.74 17.98 14.09
N ILE A 74 2.53 17.45 13.94
CA ILE A 74 1.39 18.21 13.49
C ILE A 74 0.35 18.24 14.60
N LYS A 75 -0.14 19.46 14.87
CA LYS A 75 -1.19 19.70 15.84
C LYS A 75 -2.10 20.80 15.31
N GLU A 76 -3.27 20.40 14.85
CA GLU A 76 -4.35 21.31 14.49
C GLU A 76 -5.47 21.19 15.52
N ASP A 77 -5.90 22.33 16.07
CA ASP A 77 -6.96 22.37 17.07
C ASP A 77 -8.22 21.63 16.55
N ASN A 78 -8.57 20.54 17.23
CA ASN A 78 -9.73 19.66 16.97
C ASN A 78 -9.74 18.85 15.67
N HIS A 79 -8.64 18.77 14.91
CA HIS A 79 -8.64 18.04 13.63
C HIS A 79 -7.56 16.97 13.50
N VAL A 80 -6.30 17.26 13.85
CA VAL A 80 -5.20 16.30 13.68
C VAL A 80 -4.17 16.47 14.80
N ASP A 81 -3.86 15.37 15.49
CA ASP A 81 -2.75 15.30 16.45
C ASP A 81 -1.92 14.06 16.13
N GLY A 82 -0.64 14.25 15.80
CA GLY A 82 0.22 13.16 15.37
C GLY A 82 1.53 13.62 14.75
N TRP A 83 2.10 12.70 13.97
CA TRP A 83 3.29 12.95 13.20
C TRP A 83 2.96 12.96 11.71
N LEU A 84 3.67 13.80 10.99
CA LEU A 84 3.74 13.80 9.55
C LEU A 84 5.15 13.35 9.18
N LEU A 85 5.24 12.20 8.52
CA LEU A 85 6.47 11.76 7.88
C LEU A 85 6.48 12.36 6.47
N ARG A 86 7.40 13.29 6.22
CA ARG A 86 7.57 13.91 4.91
C ARG A 86 8.77 13.29 4.21
N ILE A 87 8.53 12.63 3.09
CA ILE A 87 9.55 12.10 2.18
C ILE A 87 9.83 13.16 1.12
N GLU A 88 11.03 13.74 1.15
CA GLU A 88 11.46 14.84 0.29
C GLU A 88 12.30 14.31 -0.87
N ASP A 89 11.69 13.44 -1.68
CA ASP A 89 12.29 12.84 -2.86
C ASP A 89 11.26 12.81 -3.99
N VAL A 90 11.68 13.16 -5.21
CA VAL A 90 10.82 13.11 -6.40
C VAL A 90 10.57 11.66 -6.85
N ASN A 91 11.47 10.74 -6.50
CA ASN A 91 11.31 9.30 -6.68
C ASN A 91 11.00 8.65 -5.33
N ALA A 92 10.08 9.24 -4.55
CA ALA A 92 9.67 8.72 -3.25
C ALA A 92 8.94 7.38 -3.37
N GLY A 93 8.89 6.65 -2.27
CA GLY A 93 8.08 5.45 -2.14
C GLY A 93 7.91 5.00 -0.70
N LEU A 94 7.12 3.95 -0.51
CA LEU A 94 6.84 3.37 0.79
C LEU A 94 6.55 1.88 0.61
N VAL A 95 7.25 1.05 1.37
CA VAL A 95 6.83 -0.34 1.59
C VAL A 95 6.08 -0.41 2.92
N VAL A 96 4.96 -1.12 2.92
CA VAL A 96 4.08 -1.31 4.08
C VAL A 96 3.91 -2.80 4.34
N GLU A 97 3.97 -3.17 5.60
CA GLU A 97 3.76 -4.53 6.11
C GLU A 97 2.78 -4.48 7.28
N ALA A 98 1.68 -5.23 7.22
CA ALA A 98 0.69 -5.31 8.28
C ALA A 98 0.52 -6.75 8.79
N VAL A 99 1.04 -7.03 9.98
CA VAL A 99 1.12 -8.39 10.52
C VAL A 99 0.26 -8.53 11.77
N GLU A 100 -0.62 -9.52 11.84
CA GLU A 100 -1.44 -9.78 13.03
C GLU A 100 -0.55 -10.00 14.26
N ALA A 101 -0.89 -9.38 15.39
CA ALA A 101 -0.09 -9.47 16.61
C ALA A 101 -0.04 -10.91 17.17
N ASN A 102 -1.04 -11.74 16.84
CA ASN A 102 -1.09 -13.15 17.21
C ASN A 102 -0.11 -14.04 16.40
N SER A 103 0.44 -13.53 15.30
CA SER A 103 1.29 -14.27 14.36
C SER A 103 2.78 -14.12 14.71
N VAL A 104 3.09 -13.30 15.72
CA VAL A 104 4.43 -13.00 16.19
C VAL A 104 4.46 -13.02 17.72
N ALA A 105 5.61 -13.35 18.32
CA ALA A 105 5.69 -13.53 19.76
C ALA A 105 5.51 -12.23 20.57
N SER A 106 5.92 -11.10 20.01
CA SER A 106 5.82 -9.77 20.62
C SER A 106 6.13 -8.67 19.60
N PHE A 107 5.83 -7.42 19.95
CA PHE A 107 6.21 -6.25 19.16
C PHE A 107 7.72 -6.14 18.95
N ASP A 108 8.52 -6.41 19.98
CA ASP A 108 9.99 -6.39 19.85
C ASP A 108 10.48 -7.50 18.92
N ALA A 109 9.86 -8.69 18.96
CA ALA A 109 10.19 -9.78 18.04
C ALA A 109 9.85 -9.42 16.58
N PHE A 110 8.74 -8.72 16.36
CA PHE A 110 8.40 -8.19 15.04
C PHE A 110 9.39 -7.13 14.58
N CYS A 111 9.78 -6.18 15.45
CA CYS A 111 10.81 -5.19 15.14
C CYS A 111 12.15 -5.80 14.74
N GLU A 112 12.54 -6.95 15.29
CA GLU A 112 13.72 -7.70 14.84
C GLU A 112 13.49 -8.37 13.49
N ALA A 113 12.38 -9.10 13.35
CA ALA A 113 12.07 -9.89 12.17
C ALA A 113 11.92 -9.02 10.90
N ILE A 114 11.18 -7.91 10.97
CA ILE A 114 10.92 -7.04 9.82
C ILE A 114 12.20 -6.43 9.23
N THR A 115 13.24 -6.25 10.05
CA THR A 115 14.53 -5.72 9.59
C THR A 115 15.33 -6.73 8.76
N GLN A 116 14.88 -7.98 8.69
CA GLN A 116 15.47 -9.02 7.85
C GLN A 116 14.82 -9.09 6.46
N CYS A 117 13.68 -8.43 6.24
CA CYS A 117 13.08 -8.29 4.92
C CYS A 117 13.98 -7.43 4.03
N ASP A 118 14.23 -7.89 2.81
CA ASP A 118 15.12 -7.22 1.87
C ASP A 118 14.35 -6.29 0.94
N LEU A 119 14.89 -5.08 0.75
CA LEU A 119 14.35 -4.09 -0.17
C LEU A 119 15.46 -3.67 -1.13
N ASP A 120 15.38 -4.17 -2.35
CA ASP A 120 16.32 -3.87 -3.43
C ASP A 120 15.82 -2.65 -4.23
N LEU A 121 16.64 -1.61 -4.19
CA LEU A 121 16.42 -0.33 -4.88
C LEU A 121 17.47 -0.07 -5.97
N HIS A 122 18.29 -1.07 -6.33
CA HIS A 122 19.39 -0.89 -7.28
C HIS A 122 18.92 -0.31 -8.61
N ASP A 123 17.77 -0.77 -9.09
CA ASP A 123 17.16 -0.38 -10.36
C ASP A 123 16.11 0.73 -10.23
N TRP A 124 15.87 1.26 -9.01
CA TRP A 124 14.76 2.18 -8.76
C TRP A 124 14.93 3.51 -9.51
N GLN A 125 16.07 4.17 -9.33
CA GLN A 125 16.29 5.53 -9.89
C GLN A 125 16.25 5.51 -11.42
N ASP A 126 17.01 4.60 -12.03
CA ASP A 126 17.24 4.58 -13.48
C ASP A 126 16.16 3.82 -14.26
N GLN A 127 15.65 2.71 -13.71
CA GLN A 127 14.72 1.82 -14.42
C GLN A 127 13.32 1.82 -13.81
N GLY A 128 13.13 2.41 -12.62
CA GLY A 128 11.83 2.47 -11.96
C GLY A 128 11.40 1.15 -11.34
N VAL A 129 12.34 0.25 -11.04
CA VAL A 129 12.02 -1.08 -10.48
C VAL A 129 12.42 -1.18 -9.01
N VAL A 130 11.48 -1.67 -8.19
CA VAL A 130 11.70 -2.02 -6.78
C VAL A 130 11.38 -3.49 -6.58
N ARG A 131 12.22 -4.19 -5.80
CA ARG A 131 11.98 -5.58 -5.40
C ARG A 131 11.99 -5.69 -3.89
N TYR A 132 11.03 -6.43 -3.36
CA TYR A 132 10.82 -6.56 -1.94
C TYR A 132 10.57 -8.02 -1.57
N ASP A 133 11.39 -8.56 -0.68
CA ASP A 133 11.15 -9.86 -0.06
C ASP A 133 10.35 -9.64 1.24
N ALA A 134 9.05 -9.90 1.14
CA ALA A 134 8.05 -9.62 2.17
C ALA A 134 8.16 -10.54 3.39
N TRP A 135 7.56 -10.12 4.49
CA TRP A 135 7.59 -10.84 5.77
C TRP A 135 6.99 -12.25 5.69
N ASN A 136 5.96 -12.43 4.86
CA ASN A 136 5.33 -13.73 4.60
C ASN A 136 6.13 -14.63 3.63
N GLY A 137 7.31 -14.19 3.18
CA GLY A 137 8.17 -14.91 2.25
C GLY A 137 7.81 -14.76 0.77
N ARG A 138 6.81 -13.94 0.44
CA ARG A 138 6.48 -13.58 -0.94
C ARG A 138 7.48 -12.57 -1.48
N ARG A 139 7.78 -12.65 -2.76
CA ARG A 139 8.62 -11.68 -3.47
C ARG A 139 7.74 -10.78 -4.33
N LEU A 140 7.78 -9.49 -4.05
CA LEU A 140 7.08 -8.46 -4.81
C LEU A 140 8.09 -7.76 -5.71
N GLU A 141 7.78 -7.59 -6.99
CA GLU A 141 8.54 -6.75 -7.93
C GLU A 141 7.60 -5.79 -8.62
N MET A 142 7.93 -4.50 -8.57
CA MET A 142 7.08 -3.44 -9.12
C MET A 142 7.92 -2.53 -10.00
N ALA A 143 7.57 -2.44 -11.28
CA ALA A 143 8.07 -1.42 -12.19
C ALA A 143 7.05 -0.26 -12.27
N TYR A 144 7.49 0.97 -12.01
CA TYR A 144 6.67 2.16 -12.22
C TYR A 144 6.36 2.34 -13.71
N ASP A 145 5.09 2.52 -14.07
CA ASP A 145 4.58 2.47 -15.45
C ASP A 145 4.87 1.15 -16.18
N GLY A 146 4.96 0.04 -15.44
CA GLY A 146 5.34 -1.26 -16.00
C GLY A 146 4.68 -2.44 -15.29
N ASP A 147 5.35 -3.59 -15.43
CA ASP A 147 4.84 -4.86 -14.91
C ASP A 147 4.96 -4.95 -13.39
N HIS A 148 3.96 -5.59 -12.80
CA HIS A 148 3.89 -5.91 -11.39
C HIS A 148 3.92 -7.43 -11.24
N LEU A 149 4.82 -7.95 -10.41
CA LEU A 149 5.03 -9.39 -10.27
C LEU A 149 4.99 -9.81 -8.81
N VAL A 150 4.42 -10.99 -8.57
CA VAL A 150 4.46 -11.69 -7.29
C VAL A 150 5.07 -13.06 -7.51
N ASP A 151 6.15 -13.38 -6.80
CA ASP A 151 6.93 -14.62 -6.96
C ASP A 151 7.38 -14.88 -8.42
N GLY A 152 7.60 -13.81 -9.18
CA GLY A 152 7.98 -13.86 -10.59
C GLY A 152 6.82 -14.08 -11.57
N GLU A 153 5.59 -14.18 -11.08
CA GLU A 153 4.38 -14.23 -11.90
C GLU A 153 3.77 -12.84 -12.05
N GLY A 154 3.51 -12.41 -13.29
CA GLY A 154 2.91 -11.11 -13.57
C GLY A 154 1.45 -11.03 -13.13
N ILE A 155 1.06 -9.90 -12.55
CA ILE A 155 -0.32 -9.58 -12.22
C ILE A 155 -1.08 -9.24 -13.51
N ASP A 156 -2.11 -10.02 -13.81
CA ASP A 156 -3.04 -9.73 -14.92
C ASP A 156 -4.13 -8.78 -14.45
N TYR A 157 -3.93 -7.48 -14.71
CA TYR A 157 -4.89 -6.43 -14.39
C TYR A 157 -6.15 -6.48 -15.28
N ASP A 158 -6.08 -7.06 -16.47
CA ASP A 158 -7.21 -7.18 -17.39
C ASP A 158 -8.19 -8.28 -16.93
N ALA A 159 -7.66 -9.32 -16.28
CA ALA A 159 -8.44 -10.42 -15.70
C ALA A 159 -8.80 -10.21 -14.21
N TRP A 160 -8.39 -9.09 -13.60
CA TRP A 160 -8.57 -8.87 -12.16
C TRP A 160 -10.05 -8.69 -11.80
N PRO A 161 -10.59 -9.43 -10.80
CA PRO A 161 -11.98 -9.29 -10.40
C PRO A 161 -12.24 -7.91 -9.77
N LEU A 162 -13.48 -7.42 -9.86
CA LEU A 162 -13.91 -6.20 -9.18
C LEU A 162 -13.82 -6.34 -7.65
N TYR A 163 -14.15 -7.53 -7.14
CA TYR A 163 -13.92 -7.93 -5.75
C TYR A 163 -13.40 -9.37 -5.72
N GLY A 164 -12.32 -9.61 -4.99
CA GLY A 164 -11.78 -10.95 -4.77
C GLY A 164 -11.21 -11.05 -3.36
N GLY A 165 -11.89 -11.79 -2.49
CA GLY A 165 -11.47 -11.99 -1.10
C GLY A 165 -12.16 -13.20 -0.45
N PRO A 166 -11.78 -13.57 0.78
CA PRO A 166 -12.40 -14.68 1.47
C PRO A 166 -13.93 -14.51 1.57
N GLY A 167 -14.68 -15.41 0.94
CA GLY A 167 -16.14 -15.37 0.94
C GLY A 167 -16.75 -14.23 0.10
N ILE A 168 -15.99 -13.57 -0.77
CA ILE A 168 -16.53 -12.59 -1.73
C ILE A 168 -15.86 -12.72 -3.10
N GLU A 169 -16.69 -12.78 -4.14
CA GLU A 169 -16.25 -12.81 -5.53
C GLU A 169 -17.15 -11.92 -6.38
N ALA A 170 -16.55 -11.04 -7.18
CA ALA A 170 -17.25 -10.28 -8.19
C ALA A 170 -16.36 -10.15 -9.43
N PRO A 171 -16.58 -10.96 -10.47
CA PRO A 171 -15.83 -10.86 -11.70
C PRO A 171 -16.09 -9.52 -12.40
N LEU A 172 -15.05 -8.95 -13.01
CA LEU A 172 -15.16 -7.67 -13.71
C LEU A 172 -16.18 -7.75 -14.86
N GLY A 173 -17.03 -6.73 -14.99
CA GLY A 173 -17.98 -6.59 -16.09
C GLY A 173 -19.17 -7.55 -16.08
N LYS A 174 -19.28 -8.46 -15.10
CA LYS A 174 -20.38 -9.42 -15.01
C LYS A 174 -21.63 -8.88 -14.33
N GLY A 175 -21.50 -7.83 -13.51
CA GLY A 175 -22.63 -7.34 -12.71
C GLY A 175 -23.15 -8.37 -11.71
N VAL A 176 -22.30 -9.31 -11.29
CA VAL A 176 -22.63 -10.34 -10.30
C VAL A 176 -21.68 -10.22 -9.12
N VAL A 177 -22.22 -10.25 -7.91
CA VAL A 177 -21.46 -10.32 -6.67
C VAL A 177 -21.93 -11.52 -5.86
N ARG A 178 -21.00 -12.40 -5.50
CA ARG A 178 -21.23 -13.59 -4.71
C ARG A 178 -20.62 -13.40 -3.33
N PHE A 179 -21.40 -13.72 -2.29
CA PHE A 179 -20.96 -13.78 -0.91
C PHE A 179 -21.13 -15.20 -0.37
N GLU A 180 -20.13 -15.71 0.34
CA GLU A 180 -20.14 -17.02 0.98
C GLU A 180 -19.72 -16.91 2.44
N GLN A 181 -20.49 -17.56 3.31
CA GLN A 181 -20.16 -17.68 4.73
C GLN A 181 -20.59 -19.06 5.25
N GLY A 182 -19.62 -19.96 5.45
CA GLY A 182 -19.91 -21.34 5.82
C GLY A 182 -20.74 -22.04 4.74
N ASP A 183 -21.94 -22.51 5.09
CA ASP A 183 -22.86 -23.16 4.15
C ASP A 183 -23.81 -22.16 3.46
N ASP A 184 -23.79 -20.88 3.86
CA ASP A 184 -24.66 -19.85 3.31
C ASP A 184 -24.04 -19.19 2.08
N THR A 185 -24.84 -18.96 1.04
CA THR A 185 -24.43 -18.26 -0.18
C THR A 185 -25.50 -17.25 -0.60
N VAL A 186 -25.08 -16.02 -0.90
CA VAL A 186 -25.92 -14.98 -1.48
C VAL A 186 -25.31 -14.53 -2.80
N VAL A 187 -26.11 -14.53 -3.86
CA VAL A 187 -25.72 -14.01 -5.18
C VAL A 187 -26.59 -12.81 -5.50
N LEU A 188 -25.96 -11.65 -5.71
CA LEU A 188 -26.59 -10.46 -6.24
C LEU A 188 -26.29 -10.39 -7.73
N ASP A 189 -27.32 -10.42 -8.56
CA ASP A 189 -27.22 -10.24 -10.01
C ASP A 189 -27.91 -8.92 -10.37
N PHE A 190 -27.14 -8.01 -10.97
CA PHE A 190 -27.60 -6.68 -11.38
C PHE A 190 -28.05 -6.65 -12.85
N GLU A 191 -28.11 -7.80 -13.53
CA GLU A 191 -28.57 -7.96 -14.91
C GLU A 191 -27.81 -7.07 -15.90
N VAL A 192 -26.50 -6.94 -15.70
CA VAL A 192 -25.64 -6.13 -16.57
C VAL A 192 -25.56 -6.77 -17.96
N ASP A 193 -25.80 -5.98 -19.00
CA ASP A 193 -25.59 -6.38 -20.38
C ASP A 193 -24.10 -6.30 -20.71
N GLU A 194 -23.42 -7.46 -20.72
CA GLU A 194 -21.99 -7.58 -21.01
C GLU A 194 -21.59 -7.02 -22.39
N ASN A 195 -22.55 -6.84 -23.31
CA ASN A 195 -22.29 -6.32 -24.66
C ASN A 195 -22.40 -4.80 -24.73
N LYS A 196 -22.81 -4.12 -23.65
CA LYS A 196 -22.82 -2.67 -23.59
C LYS A 196 -21.50 -2.15 -23.05
N GLU A 197 -21.02 -1.09 -23.68
CA GLU A 197 -19.89 -0.32 -23.17
C GLU A 197 -20.21 0.15 -21.75
N MET A 198 -19.42 -0.31 -20.78
CA MET A 198 -19.56 0.10 -19.40
C MET A 198 -19.19 1.57 -19.29
N ILE A 199 -19.99 2.34 -18.56
CA ILE A 199 -19.64 3.73 -18.25
C ILE A 199 -18.34 3.69 -17.46
N PRO A 200 -17.26 4.36 -17.92
CA PRO A 200 -16.00 4.33 -17.21
C PRO A 200 -16.21 4.82 -15.77
N MET A 201 -15.72 4.02 -14.83
CA MET A 201 -15.78 4.34 -13.41
C MET A 201 -15.02 5.64 -13.19
N ARG A 202 -15.72 6.74 -12.92
CA ARG A 202 -15.08 8.00 -12.53
C ARG A 202 -14.75 7.90 -11.06
N VAL A 203 -13.49 7.63 -10.74
CA VAL A 203 -12.97 7.91 -9.40
C VAL A 203 -12.93 9.43 -9.26
N ILE A 204 -13.86 9.97 -8.46
CA ILE A 204 -13.80 11.37 -8.05
C ILE A 204 -12.91 11.37 -6.80
N GLY A 205 -11.64 11.73 -7.00
CA GLY A 205 -10.73 12.11 -5.92
C GLY A 205 -10.99 13.53 -5.43
#